data_AF-A0A1G9BLT2-F1
#
_entry.id   AF-A0A1G9BLT2-F1
#
_cell.length_a   1.000
_cell.length_b   1.000
_cell.length_c   1.000
_cell.angle_alpha   90.00
_cell.angle_beta   90.00
_cell.angle_gamma   90.00
#
_symmetry.space_group_name_H-M   'P 1'
#
loop_
_entity.id
_entity.type
_entity.pdbx_description
1 polymer ?
#
loop_
_entity_poly.entity_id
_entity_poly.type
_entity_poly.pdbx_seq_one_letter_code
_entity_poly.pdbx_strand_id
1 'polypeptide(L)'
;MSGSTRVTVVAEESRGQQLLAEITQSEVQLTVEEIVPPSAIEQHDFSGTCCVITIDDEIDMPTQEIYDHFRSTHPNQPAILISSNAEAKLIETLLEDPNGEYVFLSDEGASMGLASVRCKKLLGEM
;
A
#
# COMPACT_ATOMS: atom_id res chain seq x y z
N MET A 1 20.73 -4.13 9.01
CA MET A 1 19.93 -5.01 9.89
C MET A 1 18.70 -5.41 9.07
N SER A 2 18.55 -6.68 8.72
CA SER A 2 17.38 -7.15 7.95
C SER A 2 16.20 -7.33 8.91
N GLY A 3 15.59 -6.22 9.33
CA GLY A 3 14.34 -6.21 10.10
C GLY A 3 13.13 -6.35 9.17
N SER A 4 12.00 -6.82 9.70
CA SER A 4 10.74 -6.79 8.97
C SER A 4 10.29 -5.35 8.75
N THR A 5 9.82 -5.01 7.55
CA THR A 5 9.29 -3.68 7.24
C THR A 5 7.89 -3.56 7.83
N ARG A 6 7.70 -2.58 8.71
CA ARG A 6 6.39 -2.30 9.33
C ARG A 6 5.50 -1.55 8.34
N VAL A 7 4.30 -2.06 8.11
CA VAL A 7 3.37 -1.51 7.12
C VAL A 7 2.00 -1.27 7.73
N THR A 8 1.32 -0.25 7.22
CA THR A 8 -0.11 -0.03 7.48
C THR A 8 -0.86 -0.33 6.20
N VAL A 9 -1.91 -1.12 6.29
CA VAL A 9 -2.72 -1.49 5.13
C VAL A 9 -3.96 -0.61 5.11
N VAL A 10 -4.20 0.11 4.01
CA VAL A 10 -5.45 0.82 3.76
C VAL A 10 -6.34 -0.05 2.88
N ALA A 11 -7.39 -0.61 3.47
CA ALA A 11 -8.34 -1.48 2.81
C ALA A 11 -9.63 -1.59 3.65
N GLU A 12 -10.71 -2.02 3.02
CA GLU A 12 -11.88 -2.51 3.76
C GLU A 12 -11.49 -3.68 4.67
N GLU A 13 -12.15 -3.81 5.83
CA GLU A 13 -11.73 -4.71 6.91
C GLU A 13 -11.59 -6.16 6.44
N SER A 14 -12.58 -6.68 5.72
CA SER A 14 -12.57 -8.06 5.18
C SER A 14 -11.37 -8.31 4.27
N ARG A 15 -11.02 -7.33 3.45
CA ARG A 15 -9.90 -7.43 2.51
C ARG A 15 -8.57 -7.32 3.23
N GLY A 16 -8.41 -6.34 4.12
CA GLY A 16 -7.22 -6.20 4.95
C GLY A 16 -6.89 -7.48 5.72
N GLN A 17 -7.91 -8.18 6.23
CA GLN A 17 -7.72 -9.47 6.90
C GLN A 17 -7.25 -10.59 5.96
N GLN A 18 -7.74 -10.64 4.71
CA GLN A 18 -7.24 -11.60 3.72
C GLN A 18 -5.76 -11.35 3.41
N LEU A 19 -5.37 -10.10 3.21
CA LEU A 19 -3.98 -9.72 2.95
C LEU A 19 -3.06 -10.00 4.12
N LEU A 20 -3.54 -9.77 5.34
CA LEU A 20 -2.82 -10.17 6.54
C LEU A 20 -2.54 -11.68 6.54
N ALA A 21 -3.51 -12.49 6.13
CA ALA A 21 -3.32 -13.94 5.98
C ALA A 21 -2.31 -14.27 4.86
N GLU A 22 -2.39 -13.61 3.71
CA GLU A 22 -1.43 -13.79 2.61
C GLU A 22 0.01 -13.43 3.02
N ILE A 23 0.19 -12.28 3.69
CA ILE A 23 1.48 -11.83 4.22
C ILE A 23 2.01 -12.84 5.24
N THR A 24 1.17 -13.30 6.17
CA THR A 24 1.56 -14.26 7.22
C THR A 24 1.94 -15.63 6.65
N GLN A 25 1.28 -16.06 5.57
CA GLN A 25 1.57 -17.34 4.90
C GLN A 25 2.78 -17.25 3.96
N SER A 26 3.12 -16.05 3.52
CA SER A 26 4.27 -15.80 2.66
C SER A 26 5.55 -15.58 3.48
N GLU A 27 6.72 -16.01 2.99
CA GLU A 27 8.03 -15.77 3.63
C GLU A 27 8.52 -14.31 3.41
N VAL A 28 7.61 -13.34 3.37
CA VAL A 28 7.94 -11.93 3.13
C VAL A 28 8.30 -11.22 4.42
N GLN A 29 9.19 -10.23 4.33
CA GLN A 29 9.62 -9.43 5.48
C GLN A 29 8.73 -8.20 5.64
N LEU A 30 7.42 -8.41 5.78
CA LEU A 30 6.44 -7.38 6.10
C LEU A 30 5.76 -7.69 7.43
N THR A 31 5.51 -6.66 8.23
CA THR A 31 4.72 -6.75 9.45
C THR A 31 3.60 -5.73 9.36
N VAL A 32 2.36 -6.20 9.28
CA VAL A 32 1.18 -5.33 9.28
C VAL A 32 0.95 -4.86 10.72
N GLU A 33 1.09 -3.55 10.97
CA GLU A 33 0.85 -2.93 12.27
C GLU A 33 -0.65 -2.66 12.46
N GLU A 34 -1.33 -2.26 11.39
CA GLU A 34 -2.72 -1.82 11.43
C GLU A 34 -3.39 -1.96 10.05
N ILE A 35 -4.71 -2.17 10.06
CA ILE A 35 -5.59 -2.07 8.89
C ILE A 35 -6.48 -0.84 9.10
N VAL A 36 -6.46 0.07 8.14
CA VAL A 36 -7.17 1.35 8.18
C VAL A 36 -8.20 1.39 7.06
N PRO A 37 -9.47 1.70 7.32
CA PRO A 37 -10.45 1.84 6.26
C PRO A 37 -10.12 3.09 5.39
N PRO A 38 -10.37 3.06 4.07
CA PRO A 38 -10.11 4.20 3.18
C PRO A 38 -10.74 5.51 3.66
N SER A 39 -11.91 5.45 4.30
CA SER A 39 -12.61 6.61 4.87
C SER A 39 -11.87 7.31 6.01
N ALA A 40 -10.90 6.67 6.65
CA ALA A 40 -10.12 7.22 7.75
C ALA A 40 -8.73 7.73 7.32
N ILE A 41 -8.37 7.61 6.03
CA ILE A 41 -7.01 7.85 5.55
C ILE A 41 -6.51 9.27 5.82
N GLU A 42 -7.37 10.29 5.73
CA GLU A 42 -6.99 11.69 5.92
C GLU A 42 -6.68 12.05 7.38
N GLN A 43 -7.25 11.31 8.33
CA GLN A 43 -7.18 11.62 9.76
C GLN A 43 -6.22 10.68 10.51
N HIS A 44 -5.72 9.64 9.82
CA HIS A 44 -4.86 8.63 10.41
C HIS A 44 -3.40 9.11 10.49
N ASP A 45 -2.73 8.78 11.60
CA ASP A 45 -1.32 9.07 11.78
C ASP A 45 -0.47 7.85 11.37
N PHE A 46 0.12 7.94 10.18
CA PHE A 46 1.02 6.92 9.65
C PHE A 46 2.47 7.02 10.14
N SER A 47 2.81 7.94 11.06
CA SER A 47 4.21 8.16 11.51
C SER A 47 4.85 6.93 12.16
N GLY A 48 4.05 5.98 12.65
CA GLY A 48 4.51 4.71 13.20
C GLY A 48 4.91 3.66 12.15
N THR A 49 4.56 3.86 10.88
CA THR A 49 4.71 2.88 9.80
C THR A 49 5.81 3.25 8.82
N CYS A 50 6.48 2.25 8.27
CA CYS A 50 7.54 2.49 7.27
C CYS A 50 6.94 2.68 5.87
N CYS A 51 5.83 2.00 5.55
CA CYS A 51 5.25 1.98 4.22
C CYS A 51 3.74 1.76 4.31
N VAL A 52 2.96 2.50 3.53
CA VAL A 52 1.50 2.33 3.45
C VAL A 52 1.15 1.50 2.22
N ILE A 53 0.28 0.50 2.37
CA ILE A 53 -0.17 -0.34 1.27
C ILE A 53 -1.67 -0.13 1.08
N THR A 54 -2.07 0.45 -0.04
CA THR A 54 -3.50 0.69 -0.37
C THR A 54 -3.99 -0.36 -1.35
N ILE A 55 -5.16 -0.95 -1.13
CA ILE A 55 -5.65 -2.10 -1.90
C ILE A 55 -7.08 -1.90 -2.37
N ASP A 56 -7.28 -1.95 -3.68
CA ASP A 56 -8.49 -1.50 -4.36
C ASP A 56 -9.16 -2.61 -5.17
N ASP A 57 -9.64 -3.64 -4.49
CA ASP A 57 -10.68 -4.51 -5.02
C ASP A 57 -11.95 -4.31 -4.20
N GLU A 58 -12.82 -3.42 -4.68
CA GLU A 58 -14.17 -3.11 -4.14
C GLU A 58 -14.25 -1.94 -3.14
N ILE A 59 -13.50 -0.84 -3.36
CA ILE A 59 -13.73 0.39 -2.60
C ILE A 59 -14.75 1.27 -3.32
N ASP A 60 -15.73 1.82 -2.58
CA ASP A 60 -16.72 2.80 -3.09
C ASP A 60 -16.08 4.11 -3.60
N MET A 61 -14.83 4.37 -3.21
CA MET A 61 -14.02 5.52 -3.58
C MET A 61 -12.99 5.12 -4.65
N PRO A 62 -12.85 5.86 -5.75
CA PRO A 62 -11.84 5.60 -6.76
C PRO A 62 -10.42 5.58 -6.19
N THR A 63 -9.59 4.66 -6.66
CA THR A 63 -8.19 4.49 -6.26
C THR A 63 -7.37 5.77 -6.33
N GLN A 64 -7.55 6.54 -7.39
CA GLN A 64 -6.89 7.83 -7.59
C GLN A 64 -7.24 8.80 -6.46
N GLU A 65 -8.50 8.84 -6.05
CA GLU A 65 -8.96 9.75 -5.01
C GLU A 65 -8.36 9.38 -3.66
N ILE A 66 -8.30 8.09 -3.33
CA ILE A 66 -7.61 7.59 -2.12
C ILE A 66 -6.13 7.99 -2.14
N TYR A 67 -5.47 7.83 -3.29
CA TYR A 67 -4.06 8.18 -3.44
C TYR A 67 -3.81 9.69 -3.32
N ASP A 68 -4.64 10.50 -3.96
CA ASP A 68 -4.57 11.96 -3.92
C ASP A 68 -4.78 12.48 -2.50
N HIS A 69 -5.78 11.96 -1.78
CA HIS A 69 -6.03 12.28 -0.38
C HIS A 69 -4.84 11.90 0.49
N PHE A 70 -4.31 10.68 0.33
CA PHE A 70 -3.13 10.23 1.06
C PHE A 70 -1.92 11.15 0.84
N ARG A 71 -1.65 11.52 -0.43
CA ARG A 71 -0.52 12.41 -0.75
C ARG A 71 -0.70 13.82 -0.23
N SER A 72 -1.91 14.33 -0.22
CA SER A 72 -2.19 15.68 0.27
C SER A 72 -1.83 15.83 1.75
N THR A 73 -2.03 14.78 2.55
CA THR A 73 -1.78 14.77 4.00
C THR A 73 -0.40 14.23 4.35
N HIS A 74 0.12 13.26 3.60
CA HIS A 74 1.37 12.56 3.88
C HIS A 74 2.35 12.64 2.71
N PRO A 75 2.80 13.82 2.25
CA PRO A 75 3.49 13.99 0.96
C PRO A 75 4.80 13.20 0.80
N ASN A 76 5.45 12.81 1.90
CA ASN A 76 6.72 12.09 1.88
C ASN A 76 6.64 10.64 2.38
N GLN A 77 5.45 10.16 2.77
CA GLN A 77 5.33 8.82 3.31
C GLN A 77 5.44 7.78 2.19
N PRO A 78 6.32 6.78 2.27
CA PRO A 78 6.35 5.71 1.28
C PRO A 78 4.99 5.02 1.15
N ALA A 79 4.46 4.89 -0.07
CA ALA A 79 3.29 4.07 -0.31
C ALA A 79 3.39 3.21 -1.55
N ILE A 80 2.75 2.05 -1.44
CA ILE A 80 2.48 1.14 -2.53
C ILE A 80 0.98 1.14 -2.75
N LEU A 81 0.60 1.43 -3.98
CA LEU A 81 -0.75 1.15 -4.42
C LEU A 81 -0.82 -0.24 -5.07
N ILE A 82 -1.77 -1.04 -4.63
CA ILE A 82 -2.08 -2.34 -5.21
C ILE A 82 -3.50 -2.30 -5.77
N SER A 83 -3.66 -2.41 -7.08
CA SER A 83 -4.99 -2.40 -7.71
C SER A 83 -4.99 -3.27 -8.96
N SER A 84 -6.14 -3.81 -9.33
CA SER A 84 -6.34 -4.53 -10.60
C SER A 84 -6.73 -3.58 -11.73
N ASN A 85 -7.06 -2.33 -11.37
CA ASN A 85 -7.49 -1.28 -12.29
C ASN A 85 -6.50 -0.10 -12.24
N ALA A 86 -5.44 -0.19 -13.05
CA ALA A 86 -4.53 0.93 -13.28
C ALA A 86 -5.16 1.92 -14.26
N GLU A 87 -5.76 2.99 -13.75
CA GLU A 87 -6.10 4.13 -14.60
C GLU A 87 -4.83 4.80 -15.11
N ALA A 88 -4.80 5.23 -16.38
CA ALA A 88 -3.62 5.85 -16.99
C ALA A 88 -3.11 7.06 -16.19
N LYS A 89 -4.03 7.88 -15.66
CA LYS A 89 -3.73 9.05 -14.83
C LYS A 89 -3.05 8.68 -13.51
N LEU A 90 -3.43 7.56 -12.91
CA LEU A 90 -2.86 7.08 -11.66
C LEU A 90 -1.43 6.58 -11.85
N ILE A 91 -1.21 5.88 -12.96
CA ILE A 91 0.15 5.47 -13.35
C ILE A 91 1.02 6.69 -13.62
N GLU A 92 0.52 7.70 -14.35
CA GLU A 92 1.25 8.97 -14.56
C GLU A 92 1.60 9.65 -13.24
N THR A 93 0.65 9.73 -12.30
CA THR A 93 0.87 10.29 -10.96
C THR A 93 1.97 9.54 -10.21
N LEU A 94 1.93 8.20 -10.23
CA LEU A 94 2.91 7.35 -9.55
C LEU A 94 4.30 7.40 -10.21
N LEU A 95 4.38 7.65 -11.51
CA LEU A 95 5.66 7.82 -12.20
C LEU A 95 6.37 9.13 -11.81
N GLU A 96 5.62 10.15 -11.41
CA GLU A 96 6.15 11.44 -10.97
C GLU A 96 6.41 11.48 -9.45
N ASP A 97 5.89 10.51 -8.69
CA ASP A 97 6.02 10.44 -7.24
C ASP A 97 7.23 9.59 -6.80
N PRO A 98 8.30 10.21 -6.24
CA PRO A 98 9.45 9.46 -5.76
C PRO A 98 9.16 8.57 -4.54
N ASN A 99 8.02 8.77 -3.86
CA ASN A 99 7.60 8.03 -2.67
C ASN A 99 6.42 7.08 -2.97
N GLY A 100 6.01 6.96 -4.24
CA GLY A 100 4.91 6.12 -4.70
C GLY A 100 5.39 4.97 -5.57
N GLU A 101 4.83 3.78 -5.37
CA GLU A 101 5.02 2.64 -6.26
C GLU A 101 3.68 1.96 -6.54
N TYR A 102 3.62 1.23 -7.65
CA TYR A 102 2.44 0.48 -8.08
C TYR A 102 2.75 -1.02 -8.14
N VAL A 103 1.79 -1.83 -7.67
CA VAL A 103 1.78 -3.29 -7.86
C VAL A 103 0.44 -3.66 -8.50
N PHE A 104 0.51 -4.37 -9.62
CA PHE A 104 -0.70 -4.88 -10.26
C PHE A 104 -1.29 -6.03 -9.43
N LEU A 105 -2.58 -5.94 -9.12
CA LEU A 105 -3.37 -7.03 -8.54
C LEU A 105 -3.92 -7.88 -9.68
N SER A 106 -3.45 -9.13 -9.77
CA SER A 106 -3.97 -10.08 -10.75
C SER A 106 -5.16 -10.86 -10.19
N ASP A 107 -5.85 -11.63 -11.04
CA ASP A 107 -6.92 -12.56 -10.63
C ASP A 107 -6.41 -13.63 -9.63
N GLU A 108 -5.10 -13.90 -9.61
CA GLU A 108 -4.45 -14.82 -8.67
C GLU A 108 -4.10 -14.16 -7.32
N GLY A 109 -4.44 -12.87 -7.14
CA GLY A 109 -4.09 -12.07 -5.98
C GLY A 109 -2.88 -11.16 -6.21
N ALA A 110 -2.48 -10.43 -5.16
CA ALA A 110 -1.38 -9.49 -5.21
C ALA A 110 -0.07 -10.18 -4.80
N SER A 111 1.02 -9.87 -5.51
CA SER A 111 2.33 -10.39 -5.13
C SER A 111 2.88 -9.63 -3.92
N MET A 112 2.64 -10.16 -2.72
CA MET A 112 3.20 -9.60 -1.48
C MET A 112 4.73 -9.60 -1.46
N GLY A 113 5.37 -10.55 -2.16
CA GLY A 113 6.81 -10.52 -2.38
C GLY A 113 7.26 -9.29 -3.16
N LEU A 114 6.54 -8.93 -4.23
CA LEU A 114 6.82 -7.72 -4.99
C LEU A 114 6.55 -6.46 -4.16
N ALA A 115 5.43 -6.41 -3.43
CA ALA A 115 5.13 -5.30 -2.53
C ALA A 115 6.23 -5.11 -1.47
N SER A 116 6.74 -6.20 -0.88
CA SER A 116 7.85 -6.16 0.07
C SER A 116 9.12 -5.55 -0.53
N VAL A 117 9.50 -5.99 -1.74
CA VAL A 117 10.66 -5.43 -2.46
C VAL A 117 10.47 -3.95 -2.75
N ARG A 118 9.27 -3.53 -3.17
CA ARG A 118 8.97 -2.12 -3.47
C ARG A 118 9.02 -1.24 -2.22
N CYS A 119 8.50 -1.70 -1.08
CA CYS A 119 8.58 -0.94 0.17
C CYS A 119 10.05 -0.74 0.56
N LYS A 120 10.88 -1.79 0.49
CA LYS A 120 12.32 -1.68 0.79
C LYS A 120 13.06 -0.74 -0.14
N LYS A 121 12.71 -0.75 -1.42
CA LYS A 121 13.26 0.20 -2.40
C LYS A 121 12.94 1.64 -2.01
N LEU A 122 11.68 1.94 -1.68
CA LEU A 122 11.26 3.27 -1.25
C LEU A 122 11.94 3.71 0.05
N LEU A 123 12.27 2.76 0.93
CA LEU A 123 12.98 3.01 2.18
C LEU A 123 14.51 3.13 2.02
N GLY A 124 15.06 2.87 0.83
CA GLY A 124 16.50 2.85 0.61
C GLY A 124 17.22 1.67 1.29
N GLU A 125 16.51 0.57 1.54
CA GLU A 125 17.02 -0.63 2.21
C GLU A 125 17.55 -1.70 1.23
N MET A 126 17.60 -1.39 -0.06
CA MET A 126 18.07 -2.26 -1.15
C MET A 126 19.42 -1.83 -1.72
#